data_AF-A0AAV6BX63-F1
#
_entry.id   AF-A0AAV6BX63-F1
#
_cell.length_a   1.000
_cell.length_b   1.000
_cell.length_c   1.000
_cell.angle_alpha   90.00
_cell.angle_beta   90.00
_cell.angle_gamma   90.00
#
_symmetry.space_group_name_H-M   'P 1'
#
loop_
_entity.id
_entity.type
_entity.pdbx_description
1 polymer ?
#
loop_
_entity_poly.entity_id
_entity_poly.type
_entity_poly.pdbx_seq_one_letter_code
_entity_poly.pdbx_strand_id
1 'polypeptide(L)'
;EMKRAEGLKFAPADEESANADPAAREVTRPAKRGAANVPPGLPNDQAAIAQLTEGERMIAERKPRDAEAAFKKVLERYPQQPRARYGLGLVAMLDRDAARAQEMFGGLVKGDAAAQDDPLVLAWSHVYLGRLYQNNDQIELARQEYQAALNVPNGPEQARQAAQKGLASAGGNTTTARP
;
A
#
# COMPACT_ATOMS: atom_id res chain seq x y z
N GLU A 1 52.10 -8.57 -20.53
CA GLU A 1 51.35 -9.12 -19.38
C GLU A 1 50.80 -7.96 -18.56
N MET A 2 49.55 -7.85 -18.11
CA MET A 2 48.32 -8.64 -18.19
C MET A 2 47.15 -7.65 -18.18
N LYS A 3 46.14 -7.92 -19.00
CA LYS A 3 44.80 -7.33 -18.93
C LYS A 3 44.16 -7.70 -17.59
N ARG A 4 43.52 -6.75 -16.89
CA ARG A 4 42.37 -7.05 -16.04
C ARG A 4 41.23 -6.09 -16.36
N ALA A 5 40.12 -6.69 -16.75
CA ALA A 5 38.77 -6.15 -16.65
C ALA A 5 38.53 -5.67 -15.18
N GLU A 6 37.64 -4.75 -14.88
CA GLU A 6 36.20 -4.95 -14.97
C GLU A 6 35.49 -3.59 -15.04
N GLY A 7 34.77 -3.38 -16.13
CA GLY A 7 33.70 -2.39 -16.14
C GLY A 7 32.57 -2.89 -15.25
N LEU A 8 32.58 -2.44 -13.99
CA LEU A 8 31.42 -2.50 -13.11
C LEU A 8 30.35 -1.55 -13.68
N LYS A 9 29.57 -2.07 -14.63
CA LYS A 9 28.27 -1.50 -15.01
C LYS A 9 27.35 -1.73 -13.81
N PHE A 10 27.07 -0.67 -13.06
CA PHE A 10 25.92 -0.64 -12.16
C PHE A 10 24.67 -0.88 -13.03
N ALA A 11 23.95 -1.96 -12.75
CA ALA A 11 22.65 -2.20 -13.36
C ALA A 11 21.71 -1.03 -13.04
N PRO A 12 20.96 -0.47 -14.00
CA PRO A 12 19.91 0.47 -13.68
C PRO A 12 18.80 -0.30 -12.95
N ALA A 13 18.74 -0.17 -11.63
CA ALA A 13 17.63 -0.70 -10.82
C ALA A 13 16.33 0.12 -10.96
N ASP A 14 16.15 0.86 -12.06
CA ASP A 14 15.14 1.92 -12.16
C ASP A 14 14.11 1.75 -13.30
N GLU A 15 14.01 0.58 -13.94
CA GLU A 15 12.92 0.31 -14.89
C GLU A 15 11.83 -0.63 -14.34
N GLU A 16 12.14 -1.51 -13.38
CA GLU A 16 11.14 -2.41 -12.80
C GLU A 16 10.26 -1.73 -11.73
N SER A 17 10.79 -0.66 -11.11
CA SER A 17 10.07 0.18 -10.16
C SER A 17 9.02 1.07 -10.85
N ALA A 18 9.11 1.28 -12.16
CA ALA A 18 8.18 2.11 -12.92
C ALA A 18 6.76 1.50 -13.05
N ASN A 19 6.64 0.17 -12.94
CA ASN A 19 5.36 -0.56 -12.90
C ASN A 19 4.92 -0.95 -11.48
N ALA A 20 5.69 -0.57 -10.44
CA ALA A 20 5.30 -0.82 -9.06
C ALA A 20 4.16 0.13 -8.68
N ASP A 21 3.14 -0.43 -8.00
CA ASP A 21 2.00 0.36 -7.55
C ASP A 21 2.50 1.56 -6.73
N PRO A 22 2.00 2.79 -6.99
CA PRO A 22 2.43 3.99 -6.28
C PRO A 22 2.30 3.87 -4.76
N ALA A 23 1.35 3.08 -4.25
CA ALA A 23 1.23 2.80 -2.83
C ALA A 23 2.37 1.93 -2.31
N ALA A 24 2.74 0.88 -3.05
CA ALA A 24 3.86 0.03 -2.66
C ALA A 24 5.14 0.87 -2.57
N ARG A 25 5.36 1.77 -3.55
CA ARG A 25 6.50 2.70 -3.53
C ARG A 25 6.43 3.70 -2.38
N GLU A 26 5.26 4.19 -2.02
CA GLU A 26 5.11 5.17 -0.94
C GLU A 26 5.25 4.56 0.45
N VAL A 27 4.79 3.32 0.61
CA VAL A 27 4.94 2.53 1.84
C VAL A 27 6.40 2.10 2.03
N THR A 28 7.07 1.69 0.94
CA THR A 28 8.49 1.29 0.98
C THR A 28 9.46 2.47 0.95
N ARG A 29 8.99 3.71 0.76
CA ARG A 29 9.87 4.87 0.71
C ARG A 29 10.50 5.06 2.09
N PRO A 30 11.84 5.09 2.22
CA PRO A 30 12.45 5.47 3.47
C PRO A 30 12.03 6.91 3.75
N ALA A 31 11.23 7.10 4.81
CA ALA A 31 10.84 8.42 5.28
C ALA A 31 12.11 9.28 5.42
N LYS A 32 12.11 10.50 4.85
CA LYS A 32 13.25 11.41 4.90
C LYS A 32 13.81 11.45 6.32
N ARG A 33 15.09 11.10 6.43
CA ARG A 33 15.92 11.08 7.63
C ARG A 33 15.66 12.35 8.45
N GLY A 34 15.04 12.22 9.63
CA GLY A 34 14.78 13.37 10.51
C GLY A 34 13.95 13.07 11.74
N ALA A 35 13.05 12.10 11.70
CA ALA A 35 12.36 11.58 12.88
C ALA A 35 12.63 10.08 12.99
N ALA A 36 12.85 9.57 14.21
CA ALA A 36 12.79 8.14 14.47
C ALA A 36 11.37 7.67 14.11
N ASN A 37 11.16 7.32 12.84
CA ASN A 37 9.85 7.03 12.27
C ASN A 37 9.48 5.58 12.59
N VAL A 38 9.33 5.31 13.89
CA VAL A 38 8.70 4.08 14.35
C VAL A 38 7.29 4.10 13.77
N PRO A 39 6.87 3.06 13.03
CA PRO A 39 5.49 2.99 12.56
C PRO A 39 4.54 3.19 13.74
N PRO A 40 3.50 4.03 13.62
CA PRO A 40 2.53 4.19 14.70
C PRO A 40 1.97 2.81 15.11
N GLY A 41 1.91 2.56 16.41
CA GLY A 41 1.46 1.27 16.97
C GLY A 41 2.56 0.22 17.19
N LEU A 42 3.82 0.50 16.83
CA LEU A 42 4.96 -0.31 17.27
C LEU A 42 5.68 0.42 18.43
N PRO A 43 5.75 -0.14 19.66
CA PRO A 43 6.78 0.27 20.61
C PRO A 43 8.15 -0.06 20.01
N ASN A 44 9.26 0.44 20.59
CA ASN A 44 10.65 0.37 20.08
C ASN A 44 11.24 -1.07 19.92
N ASP A 45 10.47 -2.01 19.38
CA ASP A 45 10.72 -3.42 19.16
C ASP A 45 11.41 -3.57 17.81
N GLN A 46 12.73 -3.45 17.84
CA GLN A 46 13.56 -3.48 16.62
C GLN A 46 13.33 -4.73 15.77
N ALA A 47 13.01 -5.86 16.39
CA ALA A 47 12.70 -7.10 15.69
C ALA A 47 11.43 -6.98 14.86
N ALA A 48 10.34 -6.44 15.41
CA ALA A 48 9.10 -6.24 14.68
C ALA A 48 9.23 -5.15 13.59
N ILE A 49 9.99 -4.09 13.85
CA ILE A 49 10.31 -3.06 12.83
C ILE A 49 11.10 -3.67 11.67
N ALA A 50 12.08 -4.54 11.96
CA ALA A 50 12.86 -5.23 10.94
C ALA A 50 12.00 -6.20 10.12
N GLN A 51 11.12 -6.98 10.76
CA GLN A 51 10.19 -7.87 10.05
C GLN A 51 9.19 -7.08 9.18
N LEU A 52 8.71 -5.92 9.64
CA LEU A 52 7.84 -5.07 8.85
C LEU A 52 8.55 -4.56 7.59
N THR A 53 9.74 -3.97 7.79
CA THR A 53 10.57 -3.45 6.69
C THR A 53 10.89 -4.54 5.68
N GLU A 54 11.20 -5.75 6.15
CA GLU A 54 11.48 -6.89 5.29
C GLU A 54 10.24 -7.33 4.51
N GLY A 55 9.07 -7.35 5.13
CA GLY A 55 7.80 -7.62 4.43
C GLY A 55 7.52 -6.60 3.33
N GLU A 56 7.71 -5.30 3.62
CA GLU A 56 7.56 -4.21 2.64
C GLU A 56 8.54 -4.36 1.47
N ARG A 57 9.79 -4.74 1.75
CA ARG A 57 10.81 -5.05 0.73
C ARG A 57 10.38 -6.23 -0.16
N MET A 58 9.88 -7.31 0.45
CA MET A 58 9.40 -8.49 -0.26
C MET A 58 8.18 -8.18 -1.15
N ILE A 59 7.30 -7.26 -0.75
CA ILE A 59 6.23 -6.75 -1.62
C ILE A 59 6.80 -6.06 -2.85
N ALA A 60 7.80 -5.19 -2.67
CA ALA A 60 8.47 -4.51 -3.80
C ALA A 60 9.16 -5.50 -4.74
N GLU A 61 9.71 -6.60 -4.21
CA GLU A 61 10.29 -7.70 -4.97
C GLU A 61 9.25 -8.67 -5.56
N ARG A 62 7.94 -8.43 -5.37
CA ARG A 62 6.85 -9.32 -5.78
C ARG A 62 7.00 -10.76 -5.25
N LYS A 63 7.44 -10.90 -4.00
CA LYS A 63 7.53 -12.16 -3.26
C LYS A 63 6.41 -12.25 -2.22
N PRO A 64 5.15 -12.52 -2.63
CA PRO A 64 3.99 -12.47 -1.72
C PRO A 64 4.08 -13.50 -0.59
N ARG A 65 4.66 -14.68 -0.83
CA ARG A 65 4.79 -15.74 0.18
C ARG A 65 5.75 -15.36 1.30
N ASP A 66 6.90 -14.78 0.95
CA ASP A 66 7.89 -14.31 1.93
C ASP A 66 7.39 -13.06 2.67
N ALA A 67 6.77 -12.12 1.95
CA ALA A 67 6.14 -10.94 2.53
C ALA A 67 5.06 -11.33 3.56
N GLU A 68 4.22 -12.31 3.22
CA GLU A 68 3.18 -12.82 4.13
C GLU A 68 3.77 -13.33 5.45
N ALA A 69 4.82 -14.13 5.37
CA ALA A 69 5.48 -14.69 6.54
C ALA A 69 6.08 -13.59 7.43
N ALA A 70 6.68 -12.57 6.84
CA ALA A 70 7.25 -11.43 7.56
C ALA A 70 6.15 -10.60 8.27
N PHE A 71 5.06 -10.27 7.58
CA PHE A 71 3.95 -9.52 8.18
C PHE A 71 3.22 -10.33 9.26
N LYS A 72 3.02 -11.64 9.06
CA LYS A 72 2.41 -12.52 10.08
C LYS A 72 3.20 -12.48 11.38
N LYS A 73 4.55 -12.53 11.32
CA LYS A 73 5.40 -12.42 12.53
C LYS A 73 5.21 -11.10 13.28
N VAL A 74 4.97 -10.00 12.56
CA VAL A 74 4.64 -8.72 13.20
C VAL A 74 3.28 -8.80 13.88
N LEU A 75 2.28 -9.37 13.21
CA LEU A 75 0.92 -9.52 13.74
C LEU A 75 0.79 -10.51 14.90
N GLU A 76 1.68 -11.50 15.00
CA GLU A 76 1.75 -12.38 16.18
C GLU A 76 2.03 -11.61 17.47
N ARG A 77 2.81 -10.52 17.38
CA ARG A 77 3.13 -9.66 18.53
C ARG A 77 2.22 -8.44 18.63
N TYR A 78 1.83 -7.89 17.48
CA TYR A 78 1.05 -6.67 17.36
C TYR A 78 -0.14 -6.94 16.42
N PRO A 79 -1.19 -7.62 16.90
CA PRO A 79 -2.29 -8.10 16.04
C PRO A 79 -3.09 -6.98 15.36
N GLN A 80 -3.04 -5.76 15.92
CA GLN A 80 -3.70 -4.58 15.36
C GLN A 80 -2.73 -3.63 14.64
N GLN A 81 -1.55 -4.11 14.25
CA GLN A 81 -0.57 -3.26 13.57
C GLN A 81 -1.06 -2.94 12.14
N PRO A 82 -1.38 -1.67 11.84
CA PRO A 82 -2.11 -1.30 10.62
C PRO A 82 -1.31 -1.52 9.33
N ARG A 83 -0.02 -1.19 9.31
CA ARG A 83 0.89 -1.41 8.17
C ARG A 83 1.12 -2.89 7.86
N ALA A 84 1.21 -3.75 8.86
CA ALA A 84 1.38 -5.18 8.63
C ALA A 84 0.10 -5.81 8.05
N ARG A 85 -1.08 -5.43 8.55
CA ARG A 85 -2.38 -5.84 7.98
C ARG A 85 -2.56 -5.31 6.55
N TYR A 86 -2.17 -4.05 6.32
CA TYR A 86 -2.16 -3.44 5.00
C TYR A 86 -1.21 -4.18 4.04
N GLY A 87 -0.01 -4.52 4.51
CA GLY A 87 0.96 -5.34 3.78
C GLY A 87 0.39 -6.69 3.37
N LEU A 88 -0.39 -7.37 4.24
CA LEU A 88 -1.11 -8.59 3.87
C LEU A 88 -2.22 -8.36 2.84
N GLY A 89 -2.85 -7.19 2.81
CA GLY A 89 -3.76 -6.80 1.73
C GLY A 89 -3.03 -6.68 0.39
N LEU A 90 -1.82 -6.11 0.39
CA LEU A 90 -0.96 -6.07 -0.81
C LEU A 90 -0.47 -7.46 -1.23
N VAL A 91 -0.15 -8.34 -0.27
CA VAL A 91 0.14 -9.75 -0.56
C VAL A 91 -1.03 -10.40 -1.30
N ALA A 92 -2.26 -10.22 -0.81
CA ALA A 92 -3.45 -10.79 -1.44
C ALA A 92 -3.67 -10.24 -2.85
N MET A 93 -3.44 -8.93 -3.06
CA MET A 93 -3.44 -8.32 -4.40
C MET A 93 -2.41 -8.95 -5.35
N LEU A 94 -1.20 -9.24 -4.86
CA LEU A 94 -0.16 -9.92 -5.65
C LEU A 94 -0.53 -11.37 -5.96
N ASP A 95 -1.18 -12.07 -5.03
CA ASP A 95 -1.70 -13.43 -5.21
C ASP A 95 -2.97 -13.47 -6.09
N ARG A 96 -3.47 -12.29 -6.51
CA ARG A 96 -4.75 -12.08 -7.22
C ARG A 96 -5.98 -12.58 -6.44
N ASP A 97 -5.88 -12.65 -5.13
CA ASP A 97 -6.97 -12.97 -4.23
C ASP A 97 -7.72 -11.69 -3.83
N ALA A 98 -8.63 -11.26 -4.70
CA ALA A 98 -9.42 -10.04 -4.52
C ALA A 98 -10.31 -10.10 -3.27
N ALA A 99 -10.84 -11.28 -2.94
CA ALA A 99 -11.70 -11.46 -1.77
C ALA A 99 -10.91 -11.23 -0.47
N ARG A 100 -9.74 -11.85 -0.37
CA ARG A 100 -8.85 -11.67 0.78
C ARG A 100 -8.32 -10.24 0.85
N ALA A 101 -7.96 -9.63 -0.29
CA ALA A 101 -7.54 -8.22 -0.31
C ALA A 101 -8.65 -7.29 0.22
N GLN A 102 -9.90 -7.52 -0.21
CA GLN A 102 -11.05 -6.73 0.24
C GLN A 102 -11.31 -6.88 1.74
N GLU A 103 -11.15 -8.09 2.30
CA GLU A 103 -11.26 -8.31 3.74
C GLU A 103 -10.19 -7.55 4.51
N MET A 104 -8.92 -7.63 4.08
CA MET A 104 -7.81 -6.98 4.76
C MET A 104 -7.92 -5.45 4.74
N PHE A 105 -8.20 -4.85 3.58
CA PHE A 105 -8.39 -3.39 3.49
C PHE A 105 -9.71 -2.95 4.14
N GLY A 106 -10.76 -3.77 4.05
CA GLY A 106 -12.06 -3.52 4.67
C GLY A 106 -11.97 -3.42 6.19
N GLY A 107 -11.16 -4.28 6.82
CA GLY A 107 -10.89 -4.20 8.26
C GLY A 107 -10.24 -2.87 8.67
N LEU A 108 -9.23 -2.45 7.90
CA LEU A 108 -8.49 -1.21 8.13
C LEU A 108 -9.38 0.04 8.10
N VAL A 109 -10.37 0.10 7.21
CA VAL A 109 -11.26 1.27 7.08
C VAL A 109 -12.49 1.22 7.98
N LYS A 110 -12.95 0.03 8.41
CA LYS A 110 -14.22 -0.14 9.16
C LYS A 110 -14.08 -0.06 10.68
N GLY A 111 -12.90 -0.28 11.27
CA GLY A 111 -12.83 -0.36 12.73
C GLY A 111 -11.46 -0.40 13.39
N ASP A 112 -10.35 -0.46 12.66
CA ASP A 112 -9.03 -0.40 13.27
C ASP A 112 -8.69 1.07 13.62
N ALA A 113 -8.89 1.46 14.88
CA ALA A 113 -8.46 2.77 15.40
C ALA A 113 -6.95 3.01 15.17
N ALA A 114 -6.15 1.95 15.14
CA ALA A 114 -4.73 2.02 14.80
C ALA A 114 -4.49 2.46 13.35
N ALA A 115 -5.37 2.08 12.41
CA ALA A 115 -5.30 2.55 11.03
C ALA A 115 -5.77 4.00 10.89
N GLN A 116 -6.67 4.47 11.76
CA GLN A 116 -7.07 5.88 11.82
C GLN A 116 -5.91 6.81 12.25
N ASP A 117 -4.95 6.28 13.01
CA ASP A 117 -3.74 6.99 13.44
C ASP A 117 -2.64 6.99 12.35
N ASP A 118 -2.77 6.16 11.29
CA ASP A 118 -1.87 6.15 10.13
C ASP A 118 -2.62 6.60 8.85
N PRO A 119 -2.64 7.91 8.55
CA PRO A 119 -3.40 8.45 7.41
C PRO A 119 -2.88 7.94 6.06
N LEU A 120 -1.64 7.45 5.99
CA LEU A 120 -1.10 6.81 4.79
C LEU A 120 -1.79 5.46 4.56
N VAL A 121 -1.84 4.61 5.59
CA VAL A 121 -2.53 3.31 5.50
C VAL A 121 -4.00 3.49 5.20
N LEU A 122 -4.66 4.43 5.88
CA LEU A 122 -6.09 4.67 5.71
C LEU A 122 -6.44 5.13 4.29
N ALA A 123 -5.73 6.14 3.77
CA ALA A 123 -5.98 6.67 2.44
C ALA A 123 -5.76 5.63 1.34
N TRP A 124 -4.67 4.87 1.42
CA TRP A 124 -4.41 3.82 0.43
C TRP A 124 -5.37 2.64 0.52
N SER A 125 -5.78 2.25 1.73
CA SER A 125 -6.77 1.17 1.92
C SER A 125 -8.08 1.51 1.21
N HIS A 126 -8.56 2.75 1.35
CA HIS A 126 -9.72 3.24 0.59
C HIS A 126 -9.50 3.23 -0.93
N VAL A 127 -8.33 3.66 -1.42
CA VAL A 127 -8.01 3.60 -2.86
C VAL A 127 -8.07 2.16 -3.39
N TYR A 128 -7.50 1.20 -2.64
CA TYR A 128 -7.49 -0.20 -3.07
C TYR A 128 -8.87 -0.85 -3.02
N LEU A 129 -9.66 -0.58 -1.98
CA LEU A 129 -11.06 -1.01 -1.94
C LEU A 129 -11.84 -0.44 -3.11
N GLY A 130 -11.63 0.83 -3.46
CA GLY A 130 -12.22 1.45 -4.63
C GLY A 130 -11.92 0.67 -5.92
N ARG A 131 -10.67 0.28 -6.12
CA ARG A 131 -10.25 -0.51 -7.30
C ARG A 131 -10.84 -1.92 -7.29
N LEU A 132 -10.87 -2.57 -6.13
CA LEU A 132 -11.44 -3.91 -5.97
C LEU A 132 -12.94 -3.89 -6.29
N TYR A 133 -13.69 -2.93 -5.76
CA TYR A 133 -15.11 -2.76 -6.08
C TYR A 133 -15.34 -2.43 -7.54
N GLN A 134 -14.49 -1.58 -8.14
CA GLN A 134 -14.59 -1.25 -9.56
C GLN A 134 -14.36 -2.48 -10.45
N ASN A 135 -13.42 -3.35 -10.10
CA ASN A 135 -13.16 -4.61 -10.80
C ASN A 135 -14.29 -5.63 -10.61
N ASN A 136 -15.09 -5.49 -9.56
CA ASN A 136 -16.27 -6.31 -9.27
C ASN A 136 -17.58 -5.67 -9.80
N ASP A 137 -17.49 -4.69 -10.70
CA ASP A 137 -18.62 -3.91 -11.25
C ASP A 137 -19.46 -3.15 -10.20
N GLN A 138 -18.95 -3.01 -8.97
CA GLN A 138 -19.57 -2.28 -7.87
C GLN A 138 -19.18 -0.80 -7.90
N ILE A 139 -19.49 -0.12 -9.00
CA ILE A 139 -19.05 1.26 -9.28
C ILE A 139 -19.46 2.27 -8.20
N GLU A 140 -20.66 2.13 -7.64
CA GLU A 140 -21.16 3.03 -6.58
C GLU A 140 -20.36 2.88 -5.28
N LEU A 141 -20.01 1.66 -4.90
CA LEU A 141 -19.14 1.40 -3.74
C LEU A 141 -17.72 1.88 -4.03
N ALA A 142 -17.22 1.67 -5.25
CA ALA A 142 -15.91 2.17 -5.65
C ALA A 142 -15.80 3.69 -5.50
N ARG A 143 -16.81 4.43 -5.93
CA ARG A 143 -16.87 5.90 -5.78
C ARG A 143 -16.86 6.33 -4.32
N GLN A 144 -17.62 5.66 -3.45
CA GLN A 144 -17.65 5.97 -2.02
C GLN A 144 -16.26 5.80 -1.39
N GLU A 145 -15.57 4.70 -1.70
CA GLU A 145 -14.22 4.45 -1.18
C GLU A 145 -13.21 5.48 -1.71
N TYR A 146 -13.24 5.79 -3.00
CA TYR A 146 -12.34 6.83 -3.52
C TYR A 146 -12.63 8.21 -2.93
N GLN A 147 -13.89 8.58 -2.68
CA GLN A 147 -14.22 9.82 -1.97
C GLN A 147 -13.72 9.80 -0.53
N ALA A 148 -13.85 8.67 0.17
CA ALA A 148 -13.31 8.50 1.51
C ALA A 148 -11.79 8.70 1.54
N ALA A 149 -11.05 8.15 0.56
CA ALA A 149 -9.60 8.38 0.42
C ALA A 149 -9.22 9.86 0.30
N LEU A 150 -10.05 10.68 -0.38
CA LEU A 150 -9.82 12.12 -0.52
C LEU A 150 -10.08 12.89 0.77
N ASN A 151 -11.02 12.40 1.58
CA ASN A 151 -11.38 13.00 2.86
C ASN A 151 -10.43 12.63 4.00
N VAL A 152 -9.46 11.74 3.79
CA VAL A 152 -8.48 11.39 4.82
C VAL A 152 -7.62 12.64 5.16
N PRO A 153 -7.69 13.14 6.41
CA PRO A 153 -6.91 14.28 6.84
C PRO A 153 -5.43 13.91 6.87
N ASN A 154 -4.57 14.79 6.36
CA ASN A 154 -3.11 14.53 6.21
C ASN A 154 -2.78 13.26 5.39
N GLY A 155 -3.72 12.76 4.59
CA GLY A 155 -3.48 11.66 3.67
C GLY A 155 -2.46 12.03 2.58
N PRO A 156 -1.69 11.06 2.07
CA PRO A 156 -0.67 11.32 1.06
C PRO A 156 -1.27 11.81 -0.25
N GLU A 157 -0.55 12.73 -0.90
CA GLU A 157 -1.00 13.32 -2.17
C GLU A 157 -1.13 12.28 -3.28
N GLN A 158 -0.28 11.25 -3.30
CA GLN A 158 -0.34 10.18 -4.28
C GLN A 158 -1.63 9.35 -4.15
N ALA A 159 -2.06 9.03 -2.92
CA ALA A 159 -3.34 8.35 -2.70
C ALA A 159 -4.50 9.22 -3.18
N ARG A 160 -4.46 10.54 -2.94
CA ARG A 160 -5.49 11.46 -3.45
C ARG A 160 -5.54 11.51 -4.96
N GLN A 161 -4.39 11.58 -5.63
CA GLN A 161 -4.32 11.53 -7.10
C GLN A 161 -4.85 10.20 -7.64
N ALA A 162 -4.52 9.07 -6.98
CA ALA A 162 -5.02 7.76 -7.36
C ALA A 162 -6.55 7.66 -7.18
N ALA A 163 -7.08 8.20 -6.09
CA ALA A 163 -8.52 8.26 -5.83
C ALA A 163 -9.26 9.14 -6.86
N GLN A 164 -8.72 10.31 -7.20
CA GLN A 164 -9.28 11.19 -8.25
C GLN A 164 -9.33 10.49 -9.61
N LYS A 165 -8.27 9.78 -9.98
CA LYS A 165 -8.24 8.98 -11.22
C LYS A 165 -9.27 7.87 -11.16
N GLY A 166 -9.34 7.13 -10.05
CA GLY A 166 -10.35 6.10 -9.82
C GLY A 166 -11.78 6.63 -9.96
N LEU A 167 -12.06 7.80 -9.37
CA LEU A 167 -13.35 8.48 -9.50
C LEU A 167 -13.67 8.91 -10.93
N ALA A 168 -12.70 9.45 -11.67
CA ALA A 168 -12.90 9.82 -13.06
C ALA A 168 -13.21 8.59 -13.93
N SER A 169 -12.47 7.49 -13.74
CA SER A 169 -12.70 6.23 -14.44
C SER A 169 -14.04 5.58 -14.05
N ALA A 170 -14.42 5.63 -12.77
CA ALA A 170 -15.72 5.16 -12.29
C ALA A 170 -16.88 6.09 -12.69
N GLY A 171 -16.61 7.37 -12.93
CA GLY A 171 -17.55 8.42 -13.31
C GLY A 171 -17.80 8.54 -14.81
N GLY A 172 -17.02 7.85 -15.64
CA GLY A 172 -17.01 7.96 -17.11
C GLY A 172 -18.30 7.57 -17.84
N ASN A 173 -19.42 7.35 -17.14
CA ASN A 173 -20.73 7.12 -17.73
C ASN A 173 -21.84 8.09 -17.27
N THR A 174 -21.53 9.18 -16.55
CA THR A 174 -22.57 10.19 -16.26
C THR A 174 -22.04 11.62 -16.32
N THR A 175 -22.46 12.32 -17.38
CA THR A 175 -22.83 13.75 -17.36
C THR A 175 -21.70 14.78 -17.28
N THR A 176 -21.16 15.11 -18.45
CA THR A 176 -20.78 16.49 -18.77
C THR A 176 -21.68 17.03 -19.88
N ALA A 177 -23.00 16.99 -19.66
CA ALA A 177 -23.92 17.92 -20.30
C ALA A 177 -24.04 19.12 -19.34
N ARG A 178 -23.32 20.19 -19.62
CA ARG A 178 -23.44 21.47 -18.92
C ARG A 178 -24.35 22.37 -19.78
N PRO A 179 -25.35 23.05 -19.20
CA PRO A 179 -26.29 23.90 -19.93
C PRO A 179 -25.59 25.10 -20.60
#